data_AF-A0A8T3XAF1-F1
#
_entry.id   AF-A0A8T3XAF1-F1
#
_cell.length_a   1.000
_cell.length_b   1.000
_cell.length_c   1.000
_cell.angle_alpha   90.00
_cell.angle_beta   90.00
_cell.angle_gamma   90.00
#
_symmetry.space_group_name_H-M   'P 1'
#
loop_
_entity.id
_entity.type
_entity.pdbx_description
1 polymer ?
#
loop_
_entity_poly.entity_id
_entity_poly.type
_entity_poly.pdbx_seq_one_letter_code
_entity_poly.pdbx_strand_id
1 'polypeptide(L)' 'MSNDISQGYIRSKTGLSKRAVKYALAQLVSLGLISARGSFQDRRRKVYFLNENFRGDCNGNQ' A
#
# COMPACT_ATOMS: atom_id res chain seq x y z
N MET A 1 7.84 13.07 4.25
CA MET A 1 8.40 11.70 4.12
C MET A 1 7.49 10.94 3.19
N SER A 2 8.01 10.42 2.08
CA SER A 2 7.20 9.60 1.18
C SER A 2 6.81 8.31 1.90
N ASN A 3 5.51 8.11 2.14
CA ASN A 3 4.96 6.90 2.74
C ASN A 3 4.89 5.78 1.68
N ASP A 4 5.98 5.57 0.93
CA ASP A 4 6.03 4.62 -0.16
C ASP A 4 6.46 3.24 0.37
N ILE A 5 5.49 2.33 0.43
CA ILE A 5 5.69 1.00 1.00
C ILE A 5 5.91 -0.02 -0.12
N SER A 6 6.97 -0.83 0.00
CA SER A 6 7.25 -1.90 -0.96
C SER A 6 6.55 -3.21 -0.59
N GLN A 7 6.28 -4.07 -1.59
CA GLN A 7 5.74 -5.42 -1.34
C GLN A 7 6.65 -6.25 -0.43
N GLY A 8 7.98 -6.08 -0.54
CA GLY A 8 8.95 -6.78 0.28
C GLY A 8 8.83 -6.41 1.76
N TYR A 9 8.64 -5.12 2.05
CA TYR A 9 8.41 -4.63 3.40
C TYR A 9 7.10 -5.16 3.99
N ILE A 10 5.99 -5.12 3.22
CA ILE A 10 4.70 -5.68 3.68
C ILE A 10 4.85 -7.16 3.99
N ARG A 11 5.55 -7.89 3.14
CA ARG A 11 5.80 -9.32 3.32
C ARG A 11 6.56 -9.60 4.62
N SER A 12 7.62 -8.84 4.90
CA SER A 12 8.42 -9.04 6.11
C SER A 12 7.66 -8.67 7.39
N LYS A 13 6.73 -7.72 7.33
CA LYS A 13 5.93 -7.30 8.49
C LYS A 13 4.70 -8.17 8.76
N THR A 14 4.11 -8.76 7.72
CA THR A 14 2.86 -9.53 7.84
C THR A 14 3.09 -11.05 7.88
N GLY A 15 4.27 -11.53 7.45
CA GLY A 15 4.53 -12.96 7.27
C GLY A 15 3.76 -13.58 6.10
N LEU A 16 2.98 -12.79 5.34
CA LEU A 16 2.19 -13.29 4.22
C LEU A 16 3.08 -13.79 3.08
N SER A 17 2.56 -14.70 2.27
CA SER A 17 3.25 -15.11 1.05
C SER A 17 3.29 -13.99 0.02
N LYS A 18 4.25 -14.02 -0.92
CA LYS A 18 4.33 -13.05 -2.02
C LYS A 18 3.04 -12.98 -2.83
N ARG A 19 2.38 -14.13 -3.07
CA ARG A 19 1.10 -14.20 -3.79
C ARG A 19 -0.03 -13.54 -3.01
N ALA A 20 -0.13 -13.81 -1.71
CA ALA A 20 -1.13 -13.21 -0.84
C ALA A 20 -0.97 -11.68 -0.77
N VAL A 21 0.25 -11.17 -0.59
CA VAL A 21 0.53 -9.73 -0.62
C VAL A 21 0.13 -9.10 -1.95
N LYS A 22 0.47 -9.75 -3.08
CA LYS A 22 0.12 -9.25 -4.42
C LYS A 22 -1.40 -9.20 -4.61
N TYR A 23 -2.11 -10.23 -4.17
CA TYR A 23 -3.57 -10.28 -4.26
C TYR A 23 -4.22 -9.20 -3.39
N ALA A 24 -3.82 -9.08 -2.12
CA ALA A 24 -4.34 -8.06 -1.22
C ALA A 24 -4.13 -6.64 -1.76
N LEU A 25 -2.92 -6.33 -2.25
CA LEU A 25 -2.62 -5.03 -2.83
C LEU A 25 -3.43 -4.74 -4.11
N ALA A 26 -3.69 -5.76 -4.94
CA ALA A 26 -4.53 -5.58 -6.11
C ALA A 26 -5.97 -5.24 -5.73
N GLN A 27 -6.51 -5.89 -4.69
CA GLN A 27 -7.85 -5.59 -4.16
C GLN A 27 -7.92 -4.17 -3.57
N LEU A 28 -6.95 -3.80 -2.74
CA LEU A 28 -6.90 -2.45 -2.15
C LEU A 28 -6.79 -1.34 -3.20
N VAL A 29 -6.06 -1.58 -4.30
CA VAL A 29 -6.00 -0.66 -5.44
C VAL A 29 -7.36 -0.60 -6.16
N SER A 30 -8.00 -1.75 -6.40
CA SER A 30 -9.30 -1.81 -7.06
C SER A 30 -10.40 -1.11 -6.26
N LEU A 31 -10.29 -1.12 -4.93
CA LEU A 31 -11.18 -0.41 -4.02
C LEU A 31 -10.83 1.08 -3.87
N GLY A 32 -9.77 1.57 -4.52
CA GLY A 32 -9.35 2.97 -4.44
C GLY A 32 -8.81 3.37 -3.06
N LEU A 33 -8.41 2.41 -2.23
CA LEU A 33 -7.89 2.66 -0.87
C LEU A 33 -6.41 3.03 -0.90
N ILE A 34 -5.68 2.44 -1.84
CA ILE A 34 -4.26 2.70 -2.07
C ILE A 34 -4.00 2.96 -3.54
N SER A 35 -2.92 3.66 -3.82
CA SER A 35 -2.39 3.84 -5.16
C SER A 35 -1.02 3.19 -5.28
N ALA A 36 -0.63 2.87 -6.52
CA ALA A 36 0.65 2.25 -6.82
C ALA A 36 1.40 3.07 -7.87
N ARG A 37 2.71 3.28 -7.65
CA ARG A 37 3.61 3.94 -8.60
C ARG A 37 4.90 3.14 -8.74
N GLY A 38 5.60 3.32 -9.86
CA GLY A 38 7.00 2.88 -9.97
C GLY A 38 7.87 3.60 -8.95
N SER A 39 8.81 2.89 -8.32
CA SER A 39 9.79 3.51 -7.43
C SER A 39 10.69 4.46 -8.23
N PHE A 40 11.03 5.60 -7.63
CA PHE A 40 11.98 6.55 -8.22
C PHE A 40 13.39 5.96 -8.33
N GLN A 41 13.78 5.09 -7.40
CA GLN A 41 15.11 4.49 -7.35
C GLN A 41 15.24 3.30 -8.32
N ASP A 42 14.16 2.55 -8.53
CA ASP A 42 14.11 1.42 -9.46
C ASP A 42 12.73 1.31 -10.11
N ARG A 43 12.63 1.71 -11.38
CA ARG A 43 11.35 1.71 -12.13
C ARG A 43 10.72 0.33 -12.26
N ARG A 44 11.48 -0.76 -12.07
CA ARG A 44 10.96 -2.13 -12.08
C ARG A 44 10.23 -2.48 -10.78
N ARG A 45 10.45 -1.72 -9.71
CA ARG A 45 9.78 -1.91 -8.42
C ARG A 45 8.52 -1.05 -8.36
N LYS A 46 7.44 -1.64 -7.85
CA LYS A 46 6.23 -0.91 -7.47
C LYS A 46 6.24 -0.61 -5.97
N VAL A 47 5.86 0.62 -5.64
CA VAL A 47 5.60 1.08 -4.28
C VAL A 47 4.15 1.52 -4.15
N TYR A 48 3.62 1.43 -2.94
CA TYR A 48 2.21 1.64 -2.63
C TYR A 48 2.06 2.72 -1.56
N PHE A 49 1.00 3.52 -1.68
CA PHE A 49 0.70 4.62 -0.78
C PHE A 49 -0.80 4.69 -0.50
N LEU A 50 -1.17 5.08 0.72
CA LEU A 50 -2.57 5.33 1.08
C LEU A 50 -3.09 6.52 0.28
N ASN A 51 -4.33 6.44 -0.19
CA ASN A 51 -4.98 7.59 -0.80
C ASN A 51 -5.45 8.56 0.29
N GLU A 52 -5.26 9.85 0.10
CA GLU A 52 -5.62 10.88 1.09
C GLU A 52 -7.12 10.91 1.38
N ASN A 53 -7.93 10.51 0.40
CA ASN A 53 -9.39 10.36 0.53
C ASN A 53 -9.79 9.17 1.41
N PHE A 54 -8.84 8.28 1.76
CA PHE A 54 -9.04 7.19 2.71
C PHE A 54 -8.59 7.55 4.13
N ARG A 55 -8.50 8.85 4.45
CA ARG A 55 -8.60 9.29 5.84
C ARG A 55 -9.99 8.89 6.35
N GLY A 56 -10.11 7.67 6.85
CA GLY A 56 -11.22 7.32 7.73
C GLY A 56 -11.30 8.42 8.78
N ASP A 57 -12.49 8.93 9.01
CA ASP A 57 -12.79 9.82 10.11
C ASP A 57 -12.37 9.14 11.41
N CYS A 58 -11.11 9.30 11.81
CA CYS A 58 -10.67 9.14 13.18
C CYS A 58 -11.10 10.38 13.98
N ASN A 59 -12.29 10.94 13.70
CA ASN A 59 -12.97 11.81 14.63
C ASN A 59 -13.75 10.88 15.56
N GLY A 60 -13.02 10.36 16.55
CA GLY A 60 -13.64 10.04 17.83
C GLY A 60 -14.28 11.33 18.32
N ASN A 61 -15.59 11.43 18.12
CA ASN A 61 -16.43 12.47 18.69
C ASN A 61 -16.33 12.37 20.22
N GLN A 62 -16.01 13.51 20.83
CA GLN A 62 -16.24 13.91 22.24
C GLN A 62 -15.25 13.37 23.29
#